data_AF-A0A9X8VFH0-F1
#
_entry.id   AF-A0A9X8VFH0-F1
#
_cell.length_a   1.000
_cell.length_b   1.000
_cell.length_c   1.000
_cell.angle_alpha   90.00
_cell.angle_beta   90.00
_cell.angle_gamma   90.00
#
_symmetry.space_group_name_H-M   'P 1'
#
loop_
_entity.id
_entity.type
_entity.pdbx_description
1 polymer ?
#
loop_
_entity_poly.entity_id
_entity_poly.type
_entity_poly.pdbx_seq_one_letter_code
_entity_poly.pdbx_strand_id
1 'polypeptide(L)'
;PSADSADGKVHFTAANLNNKFHRAIEAETTTAVLRAMFSDDRHFAHHEALPQVALFGDEGAANHNRLGGDYAKRSVQVFVYGRQEFGGETAPARYPARQTREAGEAIARLHQLDEQHTVFVQQNPAVIDQGVFHNDVIAVSNQNVLFHHQQAFYRQQQALDEVRRKMATLDSELVAIEVPTERVSVADAVATYLFNSQI
;
A
#
# COMPACT_ATOMS: atom_id res chain seq x y z
N PRO A 1 4.85 -7.23 9.23
CA PRO A 1 5.07 -7.63 10.65
C PRO A 1 5.42 -9.11 10.73
N SER A 2 6.07 -9.56 11.82
CA SER A 2 6.47 -10.96 12.00
C SER A 2 5.30 -11.94 11.98
N ALA A 3 4.10 -11.51 12.39
CA ALA A 3 2.90 -12.32 12.36
C ALA A 3 2.45 -12.73 10.93
N ASP A 4 2.91 -12.00 9.91
CA ASP A 4 2.46 -12.17 8.52
C ASP A 4 3.50 -12.87 7.63
N SER A 5 4.78 -12.78 7.99
CA SER A 5 5.92 -13.39 7.26
C SER A 5 6.08 -14.88 7.56
N ALA A 6 6.54 -15.66 6.58
CA ALA A 6 6.75 -17.10 6.73
C ALA A 6 7.84 -17.47 7.76
N ASP A 7 8.89 -16.67 7.92
CA ASP A 7 10.00 -16.93 8.84
C ASP A 7 9.82 -16.31 10.24
N GLY A 8 8.70 -15.63 10.48
CA GLY A 8 8.41 -14.97 11.76
C GLY A 8 9.27 -13.73 12.06
N LYS A 9 9.91 -13.12 11.06
CA LYS A 9 10.70 -11.89 11.22
C LYS A 9 9.96 -10.65 10.71
N VAL A 10 10.37 -9.48 11.20
CA VAL A 10 9.93 -8.21 10.62
C VAL A 10 10.81 -7.90 9.41
N HIS A 11 10.20 -7.84 8.23
CA HIS A 11 10.88 -7.50 6.99
C HIS A 11 10.82 -6.00 6.68
N PHE A 12 11.93 -5.46 6.22
CA PHE A 12 12.05 -4.10 5.72
C PHE A 12 12.59 -4.09 4.29
N THR A 13 12.01 -3.26 3.45
CA THR A 13 12.55 -2.90 2.14
C THR A 13 12.40 -1.40 1.99
N ALA A 14 13.50 -0.68 1.73
CA ALA A 14 13.40 0.73 1.39
C ALA A 14 12.72 0.88 0.02
N ALA A 15 11.77 1.80 -0.09
CA ALA A 15 11.16 2.12 -1.37
C ALA A 15 12.18 2.76 -2.31
N ASN A 16 12.16 2.40 -3.59
CA ASN A 16 13.12 2.97 -4.55
C ASN A 16 12.78 4.41 -4.95
N LEU A 17 11.53 4.83 -4.79
CA LEU A 17 11.06 6.20 -5.07
C LEU A 17 11.40 6.67 -6.49
N ASN A 18 11.44 5.71 -7.42
CA ASN A 18 12.01 5.88 -8.76
C ASN A 18 11.38 7.03 -9.54
N ASN A 19 10.09 7.33 -9.30
CA ASN A 19 9.36 8.31 -10.09
C ASN A 19 9.93 9.73 -9.98
N LYS A 20 10.52 10.10 -8.83
CA LYS A 20 11.01 11.45 -8.56
C LYS A 20 12.51 11.41 -8.29
N PHE A 21 13.31 12.01 -9.18
CA PHE A 21 14.77 12.02 -9.07
C PHE A 21 15.29 12.44 -7.69
N HIS A 22 14.74 13.53 -7.14
CA HIS A 22 15.15 14.03 -5.81
C HIS A 22 14.80 13.08 -4.66
N ARG A 23 13.88 12.13 -4.87
CA ARG A 23 13.53 11.09 -3.90
C ARG A 23 14.24 9.76 -4.17
N ALA A 24 14.54 9.45 -5.43
CA ALA A 24 15.20 8.21 -5.81
C ALA A 24 16.60 8.06 -5.18
N ILE A 25 17.23 9.17 -4.78
CA ILE A 25 18.50 9.18 -4.05
C ILE A 25 18.38 8.78 -2.57
N GLU A 26 17.17 8.70 -2.02
CA GLU A 26 16.94 8.40 -0.59
C GLU A 26 17.24 6.92 -0.26
N ALA A 27 16.99 6.00 -1.19
CA ALA A 27 16.92 4.55 -0.93
C ALA A 27 18.15 3.96 -0.23
N GLU A 28 19.37 4.34 -0.65
CA GLU A 28 20.61 3.87 -0.04
C GLU A 28 20.72 4.31 1.42
N THR A 29 20.50 5.61 1.67
CA THR A 29 20.55 6.18 3.03
C THR A 29 19.46 5.58 3.92
N THR A 30 18.23 5.46 3.41
CA THR A 30 17.11 4.87 4.15
C THR A 30 17.37 3.42 4.53
N THR A 31 17.95 2.63 3.61
CA THR A 31 18.34 1.24 3.89
C THR A 31 19.37 1.18 5.03
N ALA A 32 20.40 2.04 4.99
CA ALA A 32 21.41 2.11 6.04
C ALA A 32 20.82 2.50 7.40
N VAL A 33 19.91 3.49 7.43
CA VAL A 33 19.22 3.93 8.65
C VAL A 33 18.35 2.81 9.23
N LEU A 34 17.55 2.12 8.41
CA LEU A 34 16.72 1.01 8.87
C LEU A 34 17.57 -0.13 9.46
N ARG A 35 18.66 -0.52 8.78
CA ARG A 35 19.60 -1.53 9.29
C ARG A 35 20.23 -1.12 10.62
N ALA A 36 20.58 0.16 10.78
CA ALA A 36 21.15 0.65 12.03
C ALA A 36 20.13 0.66 13.18
N MET A 37 18.88 1.06 12.92
CA MET A 37 17.81 1.11 13.91
C MET A 37 17.30 -0.28 14.33
N PHE A 38 17.18 -1.21 13.38
CA PHE A 38 16.62 -2.55 13.55
C PHE A 38 17.69 -3.62 13.29
N SER A 39 18.77 -3.62 14.08
CA SER A 39 20.01 -4.34 13.79
C SER A 39 20.07 -5.80 14.26
N ASP A 40 19.08 -6.28 15.02
CA ASP A 40 19.07 -7.67 15.49
C ASP A 40 18.50 -8.61 14.41
N ASP A 41 19.40 -9.27 13.67
CA ASP A 41 19.06 -10.20 12.58
C ASP A 41 18.21 -11.40 13.01
N ARG A 42 18.05 -11.64 14.32
CA ARG A 42 17.11 -12.66 14.83
C ARG A 42 15.65 -12.22 14.67
N HIS A 43 15.40 -10.91 14.70
CA HIS A 43 14.07 -10.32 14.67
C HIS A 43 13.78 -9.57 13.37
N PHE A 44 14.80 -9.05 12.70
CA PHE A 44 14.66 -8.18 11.54
C PHE A 44 15.37 -8.75 10.31
N ALA A 45 14.75 -8.57 9.15
CA ALA A 45 15.33 -8.93 7.86
C ALA A 45 15.27 -7.72 6.92
N HIS A 46 16.41 -7.35 6.36
CA HIS A 46 16.55 -6.15 5.54
C HIS A 46 16.85 -6.51 4.09
N HIS A 47 16.04 -5.97 3.19
CA HIS A 47 16.16 -6.16 1.75
C HIS A 47 16.57 -4.86 1.06
N GLU A 48 17.32 -4.99 -0.02
CA GLU A 48 17.63 -3.86 -0.89
C GLU A 48 16.38 -3.34 -1.59
N ALA A 49 16.37 -2.04 -1.91
CA ALA A 49 15.32 -1.44 -2.72
C ALA A 49 15.19 -2.14 -4.09
N LEU A 50 13.98 -2.15 -4.64
CA LEU A 50 13.75 -2.70 -5.97
C LEU A 50 14.54 -1.92 -7.05
N PRO A 51 14.85 -2.55 -8.21
CA PRO A 51 15.61 -1.90 -9.28
C PRO A 51 15.05 -0.53 -9.66
N GLN A 52 15.94 0.44 -9.90
CA GLN A 52 15.60 1.84 -10.21
C GLN A 52 15.09 2.01 -11.66
N VAL A 53 13.95 1.40 -11.95
CA VAL A 53 13.27 1.47 -13.25
C VAL A 53 11.78 1.67 -13.06
N ALA A 54 11.14 2.33 -14.02
CA ALA A 54 9.72 2.64 -13.96
C ALA A 54 8.85 1.37 -13.82
N LEU A 55 9.28 0.22 -14.36
CA LEU A 55 8.58 -1.07 -14.20
C LEU A 55 8.42 -1.49 -12.73
N PHE A 56 9.36 -1.13 -11.87
CA PHE A 56 9.35 -1.45 -10.44
C PHE A 56 9.19 -0.19 -9.59
N GLY A 57 8.41 0.79 -10.06
CA GLY A 57 8.13 2.00 -9.27
C GLY A 57 7.47 1.64 -7.94
N ASP A 58 8.14 1.99 -6.84
CA ASP A 58 7.74 1.70 -5.47
C ASP A 58 7.84 2.95 -4.58
N GLU A 59 6.73 3.30 -3.94
CA GLU A 59 6.60 4.39 -2.98
C GLU A 59 6.37 3.91 -1.54
N GLY A 60 6.47 2.60 -1.30
CA GLY A 60 6.50 2.01 0.03
C GLY A 60 5.18 2.12 0.79
N ALA A 61 5.29 2.41 2.09
CA ALA A 61 4.18 2.32 3.04
C ALA A 61 2.99 3.25 2.71
N ALA A 62 3.21 4.34 1.97
CA ALA A 62 2.15 5.26 1.53
C ALA A 62 1.09 4.57 0.64
N ASN A 63 1.42 3.41 0.06
CA ASN A 63 0.53 2.58 -0.75
C ASN A 63 0.25 1.21 -0.13
N HIS A 64 0.48 1.05 1.17
CA HIS A 64 0.32 -0.21 1.87
C HIS A 64 -0.65 -0.05 3.04
N ASN A 65 -1.56 -1.00 3.18
CA ASN A 65 -2.52 -1.08 4.27
C ASN A 65 -2.43 -2.47 4.90
N ARG A 66 -2.82 -2.58 6.18
CA ARG A 66 -2.84 -3.85 6.90
C ARG A 66 -4.14 -3.96 7.70
N LEU A 67 -4.99 -4.92 7.31
CA LEU A 67 -6.35 -5.05 7.83
C LEU A 67 -6.55 -6.39 8.55
N GLY A 68 -6.99 -6.34 9.80
CA GLY A 68 -7.18 -7.52 10.66
C GLY A 68 -7.62 -7.15 12.08
N GLY A 69 -7.56 -8.10 13.01
CA GLY A 69 -7.88 -7.84 14.42
C GLY A 69 -6.74 -7.15 15.19
N ASP A 70 -6.25 -7.83 16.23
CA ASP A 70 -5.12 -7.35 17.04
C ASP A 70 -3.82 -7.26 16.20
N TYR A 71 -3.01 -6.22 16.43
CA TYR A 71 -1.80 -5.95 15.65
C TYR A 71 -0.78 -7.11 15.67
N ALA A 72 -0.71 -7.86 16.76
CA ALA A 72 0.21 -8.99 16.92
C ALA A 72 -0.28 -10.26 16.21
N LYS A 73 -1.52 -10.28 15.73
CA LYS A 73 -2.10 -11.40 14.97
C LYS A 73 -1.89 -11.20 13.49
N ARG A 74 -1.95 -12.31 12.74
CA ARG A 74 -1.92 -12.30 11.27
C ARG A 74 -3.01 -11.36 10.74
N SER A 75 -2.73 -10.67 9.64
CA SER A 75 -3.66 -9.74 9.01
C SER A 75 -3.54 -9.82 7.49
N VAL A 76 -4.53 -9.25 6.80
CA VAL A 76 -4.51 -9.10 5.34
C VAL A 76 -3.64 -7.89 4.99
N GLN A 77 -2.60 -8.11 4.20
CA GLN A 77 -1.77 -7.05 3.62
C GLN A 77 -2.39 -6.59 2.32
N VAL A 78 -2.59 -5.28 2.15
CA VAL A 78 -3.23 -4.70 0.98
C VAL A 78 -2.29 -3.70 0.33
N PHE A 79 -1.79 -4.06 -0.85
CA PHE A 79 -0.93 -3.22 -1.68
C PHE A 79 -1.79 -2.49 -2.70
N VAL A 80 -1.73 -1.16 -2.68
CA VAL A 80 -2.46 -0.31 -3.62
C VAL A 80 -1.51 0.13 -4.73
N TYR A 81 -1.91 0.03 -6.00
CA TYR A 81 -1.06 0.43 -7.12
C TYR A 81 -1.81 1.35 -8.09
N GLY A 82 -1.07 2.19 -8.83
CA GLY A 82 -1.68 3.09 -9.81
C GLY A 82 -1.71 2.53 -11.22
N ARG A 83 -0.76 1.66 -11.57
CA ARG A 83 -0.66 1.00 -12.88
C ARG A 83 -0.08 -0.40 -12.79
N GLN A 84 -0.33 -1.19 -13.82
CA GLN A 84 0.20 -2.53 -14.04
C GLN A 84 0.76 -2.56 -15.45
N GLU A 85 2.03 -2.91 -15.60
CA GLU A 85 2.69 -2.90 -16.91
C GLU A 85 2.33 -4.14 -17.72
N PHE A 86 2.26 -5.31 -17.08
CA PHE A 86 1.93 -6.55 -17.76
C PHE A 86 0.43 -6.84 -17.66
N GLY A 87 -0.31 -6.61 -18.75
CA GLY A 87 -1.74 -6.93 -18.81
C GLY A 87 -2.65 -5.94 -18.06
N GLY A 88 -2.15 -4.74 -17.74
CA GLY A 88 -2.98 -3.66 -17.22
C GLY A 88 -3.84 -3.01 -18.31
N GLU A 89 -5.08 -2.70 -17.99
CA GLU A 89 -6.05 -2.10 -18.92
C GLU A 89 -6.27 -0.60 -18.69
N THR A 90 -5.96 -0.11 -17.49
CA THR A 90 -6.24 1.27 -17.10
C THR A 90 -5.10 1.88 -16.28
N ALA A 91 -4.88 3.17 -16.46
CA ALA A 91 -3.86 3.98 -15.80
C ALA A 91 -4.30 5.45 -15.84
N PRO A 92 -3.76 6.31 -14.96
CA PRO A 92 -4.02 7.75 -15.00
C PRO A 92 -3.47 8.38 -16.28
N ALA A 93 -4.12 9.44 -16.77
CA ALA A 93 -3.81 10.09 -18.05
C ALA A 93 -3.04 11.42 -17.90
N ARG A 94 -3.10 12.06 -16.74
CA ARG A 94 -2.52 13.39 -16.48
C ARG A 94 -1.36 13.32 -15.50
N TYR A 95 -1.55 12.67 -14.35
CA TYR A 95 -0.51 12.53 -13.33
C TYR A 95 0.04 11.11 -13.30
N PRO A 96 1.36 10.93 -13.11
CA PRO A 96 1.96 9.60 -13.22
C PRO A 96 1.56 8.70 -12.05
N ALA A 97 1.18 7.46 -12.36
CA ALA A 97 1.12 6.38 -11.37
C ALA A 97 2.54 6.00 -10.93
N ARG A 98 2.88 6.37 -9.69
CA ARG A 98 4.21 6.13 -9.12
C ARG A 98 4.42 4.69 -8.68
N GLN A 99 3.38 4.08 -8.10
CA GLN A 99 3.38 2.68 -7.68
C GLN A 99 2.93 1.75 -8.82
N THR A 100 3.70 0.69 -9.03
CA THR A 100 3.37 -0.41 -9.94
C THR A 100 2.86 -1.62 -9.17
N ARG A 101 1.99 -2.42 -9.81
CA ARG A 101 1.59 -3.72 -9.26
C ARG A 101 2.79 -4.64 -9.10
N GLU A 102 3.68 -4.65 -10.09
CA GLU A 102 4.88 -5.47 -10.14
C GLU A 102 5.81 -5.21 -8.95
N ALA A 103 5.94 -3.94 -8.54
CA ALA A 103 6.64 -3.58 -7.31
C ALA A 103 5.95 -4.16 -6.07
N GLY A 104 4.64 -3.97 -5.91
CA GLY A 104 3.90 -4.52 -4.77
C GLY A 104 4.06 -6.04 -4.65
N GLU A 105 3.95 -6.77 -5.77
CA GLU A 105 4.15 -8.22 -5.79
C GLU A 105 5.60 -8.62 -5.47
N ALA A 106 6.59 -7.85 -5.91
CA ALA A 106 7.99 -8.08 -5.56
C ALA A 106 8.26 -7.85 -4.07
N ILE A 107 7.70 -6.79 -3.49
CA ILE A 107 7.77 -6.53 -2.05
C ILE A 107 7.12 -7.66 -1.27
N ALA A 108 5.92 -8.12 -1.67
CA ALA A 108 5.25 -9.23 -1.00
C ALA A 108 6.09 -10.51 -0.98
N ARG A 109 6.82 -10.80 -2.07
CA ARG A 109 7.77 -11.93 -2.13
C ARG A 109 8.97 -11.72 -1.22
N LEU A 110 9.60 -10.55 -1.26
CA LEU A 110 10.74 -10.22 -0.38
C LEU A 110 10.33 -10.35 1.10
N HIS A 111 9.12 -9.94 1.44
CA HIS A 111 8.58 -9.96 2.81
C HIS A 111 7.99 -11.32 3.21
N GLN A 112 8.09 -12.33 2.35
CA GLN A 112 7.60 -13.68 2.58
C GLN A 112 6.13 -13.73 2.99
N LEU A 113 5.31 -12.87 2.37
CA LEU A 113 3.89 -12.79 2.66
C LEU A 113 3.14 -13.95 2.03
N ASP A 114 2.12 -14.41 2.73
CA ASP A 114 1.19 -15.44 2.26
C ASP A 114 0.18 -14.84 1.27
N GLU A 115 0.07 -15.47 0.09
CA GLU A 115 -0.88 -15.06 -0.97
C GLU A 115 -2.34 -15.13 -0.51
N GLN A 116 -2.67 -16.04 0.42
CA GLN A 116 -4.02 -16.17 0.97
C GLN A 116 -4.40 -14.96 1.83
N HIS A 117 -3.40 -14.18 2.26
CA HIS A 117 -3.54 -13.01 3.13
C HIS A 117 -2.95 -11.73 2.50
N THR A 118 -2.75 -11.70 1.18
CA THR A 118 -2.21 -10.54 0.45
C THR A 118 -3.13 -10.13 -0.69
N VAL A 119 -3.51 -8.86 -0.79
CA VAL A 119 -4.40 -8.31 -1.84
C VAL A 119 -3.69 -7.21 -2.59
N PHE A 120 -3.92 -7.13 -3.90
CA PHE A 120 -3.43 -6.06 -4.77
C PHE A 120 -4.61 -5.29 -5.34
N VAL A 121 -4.77 -4.04 -4.94
CA VAL A 121 -5.90 -3.18 -5.33
C VAL A 121 -5.42 -2.05 -6.22
N GLN A 122 -6.08 -1.83 -7.36
CA GLN A 122 -5.76 -0.67 -8.17
C GLN A 122 -6.45 0.59 -7.62
N GLN A 123 -5.69 1.66 -7.41
CA GLN A 123 -6.23 3.00 -7.14
C GLN A 123 -7.07 3.46 -8.34
N ASN A 124 -8.16 4.18 -8.09
CA ASN A 124 -8.93 4.76 -9.17
C ASN A 124 -8.06 5.77 -9.97
N PRO A 125 -7.79 5.53 -11.26
CA PRO A 125 -6.93 6.42 -12.05
C PRO A 125 -7.46 7.86 -12.11
N ALA A 126 -8.79 8.03 -12.04
CA ALA A 126 -9.40 9.36 -12.05
C ALA A 126 -9.07 10.20 -10.81
N VAL A 127 -8.81 9.58 -9.64
CA VAL A 127 -8.42 10.33 -8.43
C VAL A 127 -6.92 10.62 -8.41
N ILE A 128 -6.10 9.77 -9.02
CA ILE A 128 -4.67 10.07 -9.23
C ILE A 128 -4.54 11.34 -10.08
N ASP A 129 -5.33 11.45 -11.16
CA ASP A 129 -5.38 12.64 -12.03
C ASP A 129 -5.92 13.91 -11.35
N GLN A 130 -6.46 13.77 -10.14
CA GLN A 130 -6.90 14.88 -9.29
C GLN A 130 -5.90 15.21 -8.17
N GLY A 131 -4.76 14.52 -8.08
CA GLY A 131 -3.69 14.82 -7.13
C GLY A 131 -3.49 13.78 -6.03
N VAL A 132 -4.22 12.65 -6.07
CA VAL A 132 -4.00 11.51 -5.17
C VAL A 132 -2.80 10.69 -5.66
N PHE A 133 -1.59 11.18 -5.41
CA PHE A 133 -0.36 10.52 -5.90
C PHE A 133 0.06 9.29 -5.09
N HIS A 134 -0.52 9.11 -3.90
CA HIS A 134 -0.37 7.96 -3.00
C HIS A 134 -1.72 7.61 -2.36
N ASN A 135 -1.90 6.34 -1.95
CA ASN A 135 -3.14 5.87 -1.35
C ASN A 135 -3.48 6.58 -0.03
N ASP A 136 -2.47 6.88 0.78
CA ASP A 136 -2.62 7.61 2.04
C ASP A 136 -3.16 9.05 1.89
N VAL A 137 -3.39 9.54 0.67
CA VAL A 137 -4.11 10.80 0.41
C VAL A 137 -5.63 10.58 0.29
N ILE A 138 -6.10 9.34 0.14
CA ILE A 138 -7.52 9.03 -0.13
C ILE A 138 -8.10 7.84 0.67
N ALA A 139 -7.25 7.06 1.33
CA ALA A 139 -7.65 5.97 2.22
C ALA A 139 -6.58 5.68 3.27
N VAL A 140 -7.01 5.30 4.48
CA VAL A 140 -6.15 4.85 5.57
C VAL A 140 -6.80 3.68 6.31
N SER A 141 -6.01 2.68 6.66
CA SER A 141 -6.44 1.52 7.43
C SER A 141 -5.92 1.55 8.86
N ASN A 142 -6.71 1.07 9.81
CA ASN A 142 -6.22 0.69 11.12
C ASN A 142 -7.02 -0.47 11.70
N GLN A 143 -6.33 -1.51 12.17
CA GLN A 143 -6.94 -2.78 12.59
C GLN A 143 -7.97 -3.25 11.54
N ASN A 144 -9.24 -3.37 11.91
CA ASN A 144 -10.28 -3.87 11.04
C ASN A 144 -11.04 -2.75 10.31
N VAL A 145 -10.62 -1.50 10.49
CA VAL A 145 -11.23 -0.31 9.89
C VAL A 145 -10.46 0.11 8.65
N LEU A 146 -11.20 0.39 7.58
CA LEU A 146 -10.71 1.10 6.40
C LEU A 146 -11.52 2.39 6.24
N PHE A 147 -10.90 3.54 6.48
CA PHE A 147 -11.49 4.86 6.23
C PHE A 147 -11.06 5.32 4.83
N HIS A 148 -12.01 5.43 3.90
CA HIS A 148 -11.69 5.70 2.50
C HIS A 148 -12.74 6.58 1.82
N HIS A 149 -12.33 7.28 0.77
CA HIS A 149 -13.28 7.98 -0.09
C HIS A 149 -14.02 6.98 -1.00
N GLN A 150 -15.26 7.30 -1.38
CA GLN A 150 -16.08 6.42 -2.25
C GLN A 150 -15.49 6.19 -3.65
N GLN A 151 -14.54 7.03 -4.05
CA GLN A 151 -13.85 6.94 -5.34
C GLN A 151 -12.40 6.44 -5.20
N ALA A 152 -11.97 5.96 -4.03
CA ALA A 152 -10.58 5.59 -3.79
C ALA A 152 -10.10 4.52 -4.77
N PHE A 153 -10.82 3.41 -4.92
CA PHE A 153 -10.34 2.24 -5.66
C PHE A 153 -11.04 2.05 -7.01
N TYR A 154 -10.30 1.55 -7.99
CA TYR A 154 -10.88 1.06 -9.24
C TYR A 154 -11.65 -0.24 -8.94
N ARG A 155 -12.90 -0.35 -9.41
CA ARG A 155 -13.82 -1.46 -9.07
C ARG A 155 -13.93 -1.69 -7.54
N GLN A 156 -14.09 -0.61 -6.78
CA GLN A 156 -14.05 -0.60 -5.31
C GLN A 156 -14.83 -1.73 -4.63
N GLN A 157 -16.06 -2.01 -5.05
CA GLN A 157 -16.84 -3.09 -4.46
C GLN A 157 -16.12 -4.46 -4.56
N GLN A 158 -15.56 -4.78 -5.73
CA GLN A 158 -14.81 -6.03 -5.94
C GLN A 158 -13.55 -6.09 -5.08
N ALA A 159 -12.83 -4.97 -4.98
CA ALA A 159 -11.64 -4.87 -4.13
C ALA A 159 -11.98 -5.09 -2.65
N LEU A 160 -13.03 -4.43 -2.16
CA LEU A 160 -13.48 -4.59 -0.77
C LEU A 160 -14.02 -6.01 -0.50
N ASP A 161 -14.68 -6.63 -1.47
CA ASP A 161 -15.17 -8.01 -1.34
C ASP A 161 -14.02 -9.03 -1.27
N GLU A 162 -12.94 -8.82 -2.02
CA GLU A 162 -11.73 -9.63 -1.88
C GLU A 162 -11.10 -9.48 -0.48
N VAL A 163 -10.97 -8.25 0.02
CA VAL A 163 -10.45 -8.00 1.36
C VAL A 163 -11.34 -8.64 2.42
N ARG A 164 -12.66 -8.46 2.35
CA ARG A 164 -13.63 -9.11 3.27
C ARG A 164 -13.47 -10.62 3.29
N ARG A 165 -13.36 -11.26 2.11
CA ARG A 165 -13.20 -12.71 2.00
C ARG A 165 -11.92 -13.20 2.68
N LYS A 166 -10.80 -12.48 2.54
CA LYS A 166 -9.52 -12.85 3.20
C LYS A 166 -9.48 -12.49 4.69
N MET A 167 -10.20 -11.45 5.11
CA MET A 167 -10.34 -11.14 6.55
C MET A 167 -11.23 -12.17 7.26
N ALA A 168 -12.26 -12.69 6.58
CA ALA A 168 -13.13 -13.73 7.13
C ALA A 168 -12.37 -15.03 7.43
N THR A 169 -11.29 -15.36 6.72
CA THR A 169 -10.44 -16.53 7.06
C THR A 169 -9.60 -16.31 8.32
N LEU A 170 -9.55 -15.08 8.83
CA LEU A 170 -8.90 -14.66 10.07
C LEU A 170 -9.91 -14.31 11.18
N ASP A 171 -11.18 -14.73 11.03
CA ASP A 171 -12.28 -14.40 11.94
C ASP A 171 -12.39 -12.90 12.24
N SER A 172 -12.06 -12.06 11.25
CA SER A 172 -12.07 -10.60 11.35
C SER A 172 -13.05 -9.99 10.34
N GLU A 173 -13.81 -8.99 10.77
CA GLU A 173 -14.77 -8.28 9.91
C GLU A 173 -14.23 -6.92 9.47
N LEU A 174 -14.29 -6.62 8.17
CA LEU A 174 -13.93 -5.31 7.64
C LEU A 174 -15.02 -4.27 7.95
N VAL A 175 -14.66 -3.24 8.70
CA VAL A 175 -15.45 -2.02 8.88
C VAL A 175 -14.99 -0.97 7.87
N ALA A 176 -15.66 -0.91 6.72
CA ALA A 176 -15.39 0.08 5.68
C ALA A 176 -16.18 1.37 5.95
N ILE A 177 -15.49 2.43 6.34
CA ILE A 177 -16.07 3.76 6.53
C ILE A 177 -15.86 4.55 5.23
N GLU A 178 -16.87 4.53 4.38
CA GLU A 178 -16.86 5.23 3.10
C GLU A 178 -17.30 6.70 3.25
N VAL A 179 -16.51 7.62 2.69
CA VAL A 179 -16.86 9.04 2.60
C VAL A 179 -17.41 9.34 1.20
N PRO A 180 -18.69 9.73 1.08
CA PRO A 180 -19.27 10.06 -0.22
C PRO A 180 -18.81 11.45 -0.70
N THR A 181 -18.66 11.58 -2.02
CA THR A 181 -18.25 12.80 -2.74
C THR A 181 -19.19 13.97 -2.48
N GLU A 182 -20.48 13.72 -2.21
CA GLU A 182 -21.45 14.75 -1.85
C GLU A 182 -21.18 15.40 -0.47
N ARG A 183 -20.38 14.74 0.38
CA ARG A 183 -19.98 15.27 1.70
C ARG A 183 -18.55 15.83 1.69
N VAL A 184 -17.63 15.16 1.00
CA VAL A 184 -16.24 15.60 0.83
C VAL A 184 -15.83 15.30 -0.60
N SER A 185 -15.59 16.33 -1.41
CA SER A 185 -15.12 16.12 -2.78
C SER A 185 -13.68 15.58 -2.80
N VAL A 186 -13.24 14.98 -3.91
CA VAL A 186 -11.83 14.57 -4.06
C VAL A 186 -10.89 15.78 -3.96
N ALA A 187 -11.31 16.93 -4.49
CA ALA A 187 -10.54 18.17 -4.39
C ALA A 187 -10.37 18.60 -2.92
N ASP A 188 -11.43 18.53 -2.11
CA ASP A 188 -11.34 18.85 -0.68
C ASP A 188 -10.49 17.83 0.07
N ALA A 189 -10.61 16.54 -0.26
CA ALA A 189 -9.77 15.49 0.32
C ALA A 189 -8.28 15.76 0.08
N VAL A 190 -7.90 16.11 -1.16
CA VAL A 190 -6.53 16.48 -1.54
C VAL A 190 -6.09 17.80 -0.90
N ALA A 191 -6.96 18.78 -0.77
CA ALA A 191 -6.63 20.09 -0.19
C ALA A 191 -6.44 20.04 1.34
N THR A 192 -7.21 19.17 2.01
CA THR A 192 -7.25 19.10 3.48
C THR A 192 -6.40 17.97 4.06
N TYR A 193 -6.00 17.00 3.23
CA TYR A 193 -5.27 15.80 3.66
C TYR A 193 -6.07 14.96 4.68
N LEU A 194 -7.41 14.99 4.61
CA LEU A 194 -8.29 14.26 5.54
C LEU A 194 -7.89 12.77 5.72
N PHE A 195 -7.57 12.09 4.62
CA PHE A 195 -7.18 10.67 4.65
C PHE A 195 -5.71 10.43 4.96
N ASN A 196 -4.88 11.47 4.97
CA ASN A 196 -3.49 11.41 5.45
C ASN A 196 -3.40 11.58 6.97
N SER A 197 -4.48 11.21 7.66
CA SER A 197 -4.57 11.20 9.12
C SER A 197 -4.01 9.88 9.67
N GLN A 198 -3.68 9.90 10.96
CA GLN A 198 -3.41 8.67 11.71
C GLN A 198 -4.69 8.24 12.44
N ILE A 199 -5.02 6.95 12.38
CA ILE A 199 -6.11 6.31 13.12
C ILE A 199 -5.51 5.44 14.21
#